data_AF-A0A435G549-F1
#
_entry.id   AF-A0A435G549-F1
#
_cell.length_a   1.000
_cell.length_b   1.000
_cell.length_c   1.000
_cell.angle_alpha   90.00
_cell.angle_beta   90.00
_cell.angle_gamma   90.00
#
_symmetry.space_group_name_H-M   'P 1'
#
loop_
_entity.id
_entity.type
_entity.pdbx_description
1 polymer ?
#
loop_
_entity_poly.entity_id
_entity_poly.type
_entity_poly.pdbx_seq_one_letter_code
_entity_poly.pdbx_strand_id
1 'polypeptide(L)' 'VYGAASLAAESGEEPGVLRRQVTSPNGTTAAALAVLMGEDRLTNLLTQAVEAARLRSVELGR' A
#
# COMPACT_ATOMS: atom_id res chain seq x y z
N VAL A 1 -12.51 -2.31 -11.73
CA VAL A 1 -11.08 -2.20 -12.11
C VAL A 1 -10.27 -2.94 -11.04
N TYR A 2 -9.66 -4.10 -11.36
CA TYR A 2 -8.96 -4.96 -10.39
C TYR A 2 -7.44 -5.12 -10.67
N GLY A 3 -6.88 -4.45 -11.69
CA GLY A 3 -5.55 -4.78 -12.26
C GLY A 3 -4.43 -5.05 -11.26
N ALA A 4 -4.11 -4.10 -10.37
CA ALA A 4 -3.02 -4.28 -9.41
C ALA A 4 -3.31 -5.37 -8.36
N ALA A 5 -4.56 -5.52 -7.94
CA ALA A 5 -4.97 -6.55 -6.98
C ALA A 5 -4.94 -7.95 -7.60
N SER A 6 -5.42 -8.09 -8.84
CA SER A 6 -5.33 -9.33 -9.63
C SER A 6 -3.87 -9.73 -9.83
N LEU A 7 -3.00 -8.79 -10.25
CA LEU A 7 -1.57 -9.08 -10.43
C LEU A 7 -0.90 -9.54 -9.12
N ALA A 8 -1.22 -8.92 -7.99
CA ALA A 8 -0.70 -9.34 -6.69
C ALA A 8 -1.19 -10.73 -6.29
N ALA A 9 -2.46 -11.06 -6.57
CA ALA A 9 -3.03 -12.36 -6.27
C ALA A 9 -2.48 -13.49 -7.17
N GLU A 10 -2.22 -13.19 -8.45
CA GLU A 10 -1.86 -14.18 -9.46
C GLU A 10 -0.35 -14.40 -9.61
N SER A 11 0.48 -13.39 -9.34
CA SER A 11 1.94 -13.45 -9.59
C SER A 11 2.71 -14.33 -8.60
N GLY A 12 2.23 -14.47 -7.37
CA GLY A 12 2.99 -15.09 -6.28
C GLY A 12 4.23 -14.29 -5.84
N GLU A 13 4.44 -13.09 -6.38
CA GLU A 13 5.52 -12.20 -5.98
C GLU A 13 5.08 -11.29 -4.82
N GLU A 14 6.04 -10.92 -3.98
CA GLU A 14 5.83 -9.91 -2.96
C GLU A 14 5.39 -8.57 -3.58
N PRO A 15 4.39 -7.85 -3.03
CA PRO A 15 3.92 -6.57 -3.59
C PRO A 15 5.02 -5.52 -3.77
N GLY A 16 6.06 -5.56 -2.93
CA GLY A 16 7.23 -4.71 -3.05
C GLY A 16 8.04 -4.95 -4.33
N VAL A 17 8.06 -6.19 -4.84
CA VAL A 17 8.71 -6.56 -6.12
C VAL A 17 7.87 -6.03 -7.28
N LEU A 18 6.57 -6.30 -7.29
CA LEU A 18 5.64 -5.82 -8.32
C LEU A 18 5.67 -4.30 -8.46
N ARG A 19 5.69 -3.58 -7.32
CA ARG A 19 5.86 -2.12 -7.31
C ARG A 19 7.15 -1.67 -7.99
N ARG A 20 8.28 -2.36 -7.74
CA ARG A 20 9.56 -2.03 -8.37
C ARG A 20 9.52 -2.26 -9.88
N GLN A 21 8.84 -3.29 -10.36
CA GLN A 21 8.71 -3.59 -11.81
C GLN A 21 8.01 -2.45 -12.58
N VAL A 22 7.15 -1.68 -11.93
CA VAL A 22 6.46 -0.52 -12.54
C VAL A 22 7.10 0.84 -12.18
N THR A 23 8.28 0.82 -11.56
CA THR A 23 8.98 2.04 -11.11
C THR A 23 10.28 2.22 -11.89
N SER A 24 10.21 2.95 -13.00
CA SER A 24 11.42 3.36 -13.73
C SER A 24 12.22 4.42 -12.93
N PRO A 25 13.56 4.35 -12.91
CA PRO A 25 14.40 5.39 -12.32
C PRO A 25 14.08 6.76 -12.93
N ASN A 26 13.95 7.79 -12.08
CA ASN A 26 13.57 9.16 -12.47
C ASN A 26 12.21 9.29 -13.19
N GLY A 27 11.38 8.25 -13.18
CA GLY A 27 10.04 8.27 -13.78
C GLY A 27 8.97 8.91 -12.89
N THR A 28 7.76 9.07 -13.44
CA THR A 28 6.62 9.65 -12.73
C THR A 28 6.19 8.81 -11.53
N THR A 29 6.21 7.47 -11.65
CA THR A 29 5.93 6.56 -10.53
C THR A 29 6.96 6.71 -9.41
N ALA A 30 8.25 6.90 -9.74
CA ALA A 30 9.29 7.10 -8.75
C ALA A 30 9.09 8.41 -7.98
N ALA A 31 8.75 9.50 -8.67
CA ALA A 31 8.45 10.79 -8.04
C ALA A 31 7.24 10.70 -7.10
N ALA A 32 6.16 10.02 -7.50
CA ALA A 32 5.01 9.80 -6.64
C ALA A 32 5.36 8.96 -5.41
N LEU A 33 6.13 7.88 -5.58
CA LEU A 33 6.54 7.01 -4.49
C LEU A 33 7.48 7.70 -3.50
N ALA A 34 8.31 8.65 -3.94
CA ALA A 34 9.14 9.45 -3.03
C ALA A 34 8.30 10.22 -2.00
N VAL A 35 7.16 10.76 -2.44
CA VAL A 35 6.21 11.46 -1.55
C VAL A 35 5.44 10.47 -0.67
N LEU A 36 4.90 9.41 -1.27
CA LEU A 36 4.03 8.45 -0.58
C LEU A 36 4.80 7.60 0.44
N MET A 37 6.00 7.16 0.10
CA MET A 37 6.82 6.26 0.93
C MET A 37 7.86 7.00 1.78
N GLY A 38 8.09 8.29 1.55
CA GLY A 38 9.02 9.08 2.35
C GLY A 38 8.64 9.06 3.83
N GLU A 39 9.61 8.84 4.71
CA GLU A 39 9.40 8.77 6.17
C GLU A 39 8.35 7.71 6.59
N ASP A 40 8.25 6.61 5.83
CA ASP A 40 7.24 5.55 6.03
C ASP A 40 5.79 6.07 6.08
N ARG A 41 5.52 7.23 5.46
CA ARG A 41 4.26 7.97 5.58
C ARG A 41 3.03 7.13 5.25
N LEU A 42 2.99 6.51 4.08
CA LEU A 42 1.84 5.69 3.66
C LEU A 42 1.67 4.46 4.56
N THR A 43 2.77 3.81 4.95
CA THR A 43 2.74 2.66 5.87
C THR A 43 2.11 3.07 7.20
N ASN A 44 2.62 4.13 7.82
CA ASN A 44 2.11 4.64 9.09
C ASN A 44 0.65 5.04 9.01
N LEU A 45 0.25 5.75 7.95
CA LEU A 45 -1.13 6.16 7.72
C LEU A 45 -2.08 4.97 7.64
N LEU A 46 -1.75 3.95 6.82
CA LEU A 46 -2.59 2.78 6.64
C LEU A 46 -2.66 1.93 7.91
N THR A 47 -1.54 1.75 8.62
CA THR A 47 -1.51 1.04 9.91
C THR A 47 -2.42 1.72 10.94
N GLN A 48 -2.31 3.05 11.08
CA GLN A 48 -3.16 3.81 12.00
C GLN A 48 -4.65 3.73 11.62
N ALA A 49 -4.96 3.84 10.33
CA ALA A 49 -6.34 3.78 9.85
C ALA A 49 -6.98 2.41 10.10
N VAL A 50 -6.27 1.32 9.83
CA VAL A 50 -6.76 -0.04 10.07
C VAL A 50 -6.92 -0.30 11.57
N GLU A 51 -6.00 0.18 12.41
CA GLU A 51 -6.13 0.05 13.86
C GLU A 51 -7.32 0.84 14.41
N ALA A 52 -7.53 2.07 13.95
CA ALA A 52 -8.70 2.86 14.34
C ALA A 52 -10.01 2.16 13.93
N ALA A 53 -10.07 1.60 12.72
CA ALA A 53 -11.22 0.82 12.26
C ALA A 53 -11.45 -0.42 13.13
N ARG A 54 -10.39 -1.15 13.49
CA ARG A 54 -10.45 -2.32 14.37
C ARG A 54 -11.01 -1.96 15.75
N LEU A 55 -10.48 -0.90 16.37
CA LEU A 55 -10.94 -0.41 17.68
C LEU A 55 -12.44 -0.08 17.64
N ARG A 56 -12.88 0.66 16.62
CA ARG A 56 -14.29 1.00 16.45
C ARG A 56 -15.17 -0.24 16.26
N SER A 57 -14.72 -1.22 15.50
CA SER A 57 -15.46 -2.47 15.32
C SER A 57 -15.63 -3.23 16.63
N VAL A 58 -14.62 -3.21 17.51
CA VAL A 58 -14.70 -3.84 18.84
C VAL A 58 -15.67 -3.10 19.75
N GLU A 59 -15.68 -1.76 19.72
CA GLU A 59 -16.64 -0.96 20.48
C GLU A 59 -18.09 -1.22 20.07
N LEU A 60 -18.35 -1.34 18.77
CA LEU A 60 -19.68 -1.59 18.21
C LEU A 60 -20.19 -3.02 18.46
N GLY A 61 -19.27 -3.97 18.64
CA GLY A 61 -19.60 -5.37 18.91
C GLY A 61 -19.81 -5.71 20.39
N ARG A 62 -19.68 -4.73 21.28
CA ARG A 62 -20.08 -4.82 22.70
C ARG A 62 -21.51 -4.35 22.87
#